data_AF-X1M422-F1
#
_entry.id   AF-X1M422-F1
#
_cell.length_a   1.000
_cell.length_b   1.000
_cell.length_c   1.000
_cell.angle_alpha   90.00
_cell.angle_beta   90.00
_cell.angle_gamma   90.00
#
_symmetry.space_group_name_H-M   'P 1'
#
loop_
_entity.id
_entity.type
_entity.pdbx_description
1 polymer ?
#
loop_
_entity_poly.entity_id
_entity_poly.type
_entity_poly.pdbx_seq_one_letter_code
_entity_poly.pdbx_strand_id
1 'polypeptide(L)'
;KKFKIPHPGGDKIGLRPIETHLEALKDFGVKIEEKEGFYYFEAPENLEGKRIVLKEFSVTATENLMMLAVLTKGKTKIEIAAAEPQVQDLGKFLEKMGLAIEGVGTHTIEIEGKEKLSGADFSICPDPLEVGTFLIAISITGGEGKIKNINPDHLTMF
;
A
#
# COMPACT_ATOMS: atom_id res chain seq x y z
N LYS A 1 11.96 13.05 12.52
CA LYS A 1 12.02 13.57 11.11
C LYS A 1 10.78 14.40 10.84
N LYS A 2 10.81 15.44 9.98
CA LYS A 2 9.64 16.30 9.70
C LYS A 2 9.36 16.40 8.19
N PHE A 3 8.08 16.39 7.80
CA PHE A 3 7.64 16.63 6.42
C PHE A 3 6.22 17.21 6.41
N LYS A 4 5.75 17.70 5.26
CA LYS A 4 4.37 18.16 5.08
C LYS A 4 3.82 17.75 3.72
N ILE A 5 2.51 17.55 3.65
CA ILE A 5 1.78 17.31 2.39
C ILE A 5 0.53 18.22 2.34
N PRO A 6 0.08 18.64 1.15
CA PRO A 6 -1.17 19.38 1.02
C PRO A 6 -2.35 18.49 1.45
N HIS A 7 -3.39 19.12 2.00
CA HIS A 7 -4.63 18.45 2.30
C HIS A 7 -5.27 17.95 0.99
N PRO A 8 -5.65 16.66 0.89
CA PRO A 8 -6.37 16.14 -0.28
C PRO A 8 -7.70 16.87 -0.49
N GLY A 9 -8.00 17.25 -1.72
CA GLY A 9 -9.29 17.89 -2.04
C GLY A 9 -10.46 16.88 -2.06
N GLY A 10 -11.57 17.30 -2.65
CA GLY A 10 -12.70 16.40 -2.93
C GLY A 10 -12.48 15.55 -4.19
N ASP A 11 -13.13 14.38 -4.23
CA ASP A 11 -13.19 13.50 -5.39
C ASP A 11 -14.64 13.41 -5.89
N LYS A 12 -14.82 13.38 -7.22
CA LYS A 12 -16.15 13.24 -7.87
C LYS A 12 -16.73 11.84 -7.71
N ILE A 13 -15.88 10.83 -7.54
CA ILE A 13 -16.31 9.43 -7.42
C ILE A 13 -17.00 9.19 -6.07
N GLY A 14 -16.55 9.88 -5.01
CA GLY A 14 -17.10 9.75 -3.68
C GLY A 14 -16.16 10.27 -2.60
N LEU A 15 -16.59 10.15 -1.35
CA LEU A 15 -15.77 10.50 -0.19
C LEU A 15 -14.59 9.52 -0.08
N ARG A 16 -13.38 10.03 -0.02
CA ARG A 16 -12.13 9.27 0.16
C ARG A 16 -11.30 9.91 1.26
N PRO A 17 -11.70 9.73 2.50
CA PRO A 17 -11.13 10.48 3.59
C PRO A 17 -9.84 9.75 4.04
N ILE A 18 -8.87 10.48 4.61
CA ILE A 18 -7.52 9.93 4.86
C ILE A 18 -7.27 9.54 6.32
N GLU A 19 -8.32 9.50 7.14
CA GLU A 19 -8.24 9.27 8.59
C GLU A 19 -7.54 7.96 8.89
N THR A 20 -7.82 6.90 8.10
CA THR A 20 -7.15 5.59 8.23
C THR A 20 -5.62 5.72 8.19
N HIS A 21 -5.08 6.57 7.31
CA HIS A 21 -3.64 6.83 7.26
C HIS A 21 -3.16 7.63 8.48
N LEU A 22 -3.86 8.71 8.81
CA LEU A 22 -3.45 9.63 9.87
C LEU A 22 -3.46 8.95 11.25
N GLU A 23 -4.48 8.15 11.52
CA GLU A 23 -4.60 7.39 12.75
C GLU A 23 -3.52 6.32 12.87
N ALA A 24 -3.27 5.56 11.80
CA ALA A 24 -2.22 4.56 11.82
C ALA A 24 -0.83 5.19 12.03
N LEU A 25 -0.54 6.34 11.42
CA LEU A 25 0.70 7.08 11.67
C LEU A 25 0.78 7.62 13.11
N LYS A 26 -0.34 8.10 13.68
CA LYS A 26 -0.41 8.51 15.10
C LYS A 26 -0.15 7.34 16.03
N ASP A 27 -0.62 6.13 15.70
CA ASP A 27 -0.33 4.92 16.48
C ASP A 27 1.17 4.60 16.48
N PHE A 28 1.91 4.95 15.42
CA PHE A 28 3.38 4.93 15.39
C PHE A 28 4.04 6.04 16.23
N GLY A 29 3.28 6.95 16.81
CA GLY A 29 3.76 8.09 17.58
C GLY A 29 4.10 9.30 16.72
N VAL A 30 3.72 9.30 15.44
CA VAL A 30 3.89 10.47 14.56
C VAL A 30 2.94 11.56 15.03
N LYS A 31 3.48 12.74 15.33
CA LYS A 31 2.67 13.93 15.61
C LYS A 31 2.18 14.49 14.29
N ILE A 32 0.89 14.78 14.21
CA ILE A 32 0.25 15.32 13.01
C ILE A 32 -0.50 16.58 13.39
N GLU A 33 -0.21 17.68 12.71
CA GLU A 33 -0.91 18.95 12.83
C GLU A 33 -1.49 19.35 11.47
N GLU A 34 -2.75 19.79 11.46
CA GLU A 34 -3.39 20.33 10.27
C GLU A 34 -3.46 21.85 10.38
N LYS A 35 -2.84 22.56 9.44
CA LYS A 35 -2.82 24.03 9.43
C LYS A 35 -2.65 24.56 8.01
N GLU A 36 -3.38 25.64 7.68
CA GLU A 36 -3.23 26.37 6.40
C GLU A 36 -3.39 25.47 5.14
N GLY A 37 -4.23 24.43 5.21
CA GLY A 37 -4.45 23.50 4.09
C GLY A 37 -3.33 22.46 3.89
N PHE A 38 -2.48 22.25 4.90
CA PHE A 38 -1.44 21.22 4.91
C PHE A 38 -1.55 20.34 6.15
N TYR A 39 -1.11 19.09 6.00
CA TYR A 39 -0.77 18.21 7.11
C TYR A 39 0.74 18.27 7.35
N TYR A 40 1.14 18.56 8.57
CA TYR A 40 2.51 18.55 9.06
C TYR A 40 2.74 17.32 9.90
N PHE A 41 3.81 16.59 9.61
CA PHE A 41 4.16 15.33 10.27
C PHE A 41 5.50 15.48 10.96
N GLU A 42 5.56 15.04 12.21
CA GLU A 42 6.77 14.96 13.00
C GLU A 42 6.89 13.55 13.59
N ALA A 43 7.76 12.75 12.98
CA ALA A 43 8.07 11.41 13.45
C ALA A 43 9.03 11.45 14.66
N PRO A 44 8.85 10.58 15.65
CA PRO A 44 9.75 10.46 16.79
C PRO A 44 11.16 10.05 16.34
N GLU A 45 12.14 10.21 17.22
CA GLU A 45 13.54 9.85 16.91
C GLU A 45 13.70 8.36 16.63
N ASN A 46 13.00 7.52 17.40
CA ASN A 46 13.03 6.07 17.28
C ASN A 46 11.62 5.54 17.04
N LEU A 47 11.34 5.14 15.80
CA LEU A 47 10.15 4.38 15.46
C LEU A 47 10.37 2.92 15.83
N GLU A 48 9.47 2.36 16.62
CA GLU A 48 9.45 0.95 16.99
C GLU A 48 8.26 0.24 16.35
N GLY A 49 8.51 -0.97 15.88
CA GLY A 49 7.52 -1.85 15.28
C GLY A 49 6.45 -2.22 16.29
N LYS A 50 5.20 -2.26 15.83
CA LYS A 50 4.04 -2.56 16.66
C LYS A 50 2.92 -3.18 15.85
N ARG A 51 1.86 -3.61 16.55
CA ARG A 51 0.61 -4.07 15.95
C ARG A 51 -0.28 -2.87 15.64
N ILE A 52 -0.75 -2.77 14.40
CA ILE A 52 -1.64 -1.74 13.88
C ILE A 52 -2.84 -2.42 13.25
N VAL A 53 -4.04 -1.96 13.61
CA VAL A 53 -5.30 -2.42 13.01
C VAL A 53 -5.88 -1.27 12.20
N LEU A 54 -5.93 -1.42 10.88
CA LEU A 54 -6.55 -0.42 10.01
C LEU A 54 -8.07 -0.41 10.19
N LYS A 55 -8.72 0.74 10.03
CA LYS A 55 -10.18 0.86 10.14
C LYS A 55 -10.94 0.32 8.95
N GLU A 56 -10.28 0.23 7.80
CA GLU A 56 -10.81 -0.26 6.55
C GLU A 56 -9.70 -0.92 5.74
N PHE A 57 -10.07 -1.72 4.73
CA PHE A 57 -9.14 -2.31 3.77
C PHE A 57 -8.64 -1.24 2.77
N SER A 58 -7.92 -0.24 3.28
CA SER A 58 -7.38 0.84 2.46
C SER A 58 -6.06 0.39 1.81
N VAL A 59 -6.09 0.32 0.47
CA VAL A 59 -4.92 -0.02 -0.37
C VAL A 59 -3.74 0.88 -0.04
N THR A 60 -3.92 2.20 -0.17
CA THR A 60 -2.83 3.16 0.00
C THR A 60 -2.41 3.34 1.46
N ALA A 61 -3.30 3.11 2.43
CA ALA A 61 -2.91 3.11 3.83
C ALA A 61 -2.01 1.91 4.15
N THR A 62 -2.37 0.73 3.61
CA THR A 62 -1.55 -0.48 3.72
C THR A 62 -0.17 -0.23 3.12
N GLU A 63 -0.08 0.30 1.89
CA GLU A 63 1.19 0.61 1.23
C GLU A 63 2.05 1.61 2.03
N ASN A 64 1.45 2.68 2.54
CA ASN A 64 2.16 3.67 3.37
C ASN A 64 2.72 3.04 4.65
N LEU A 65 1.96 2.17 5.30
CA LEU A 65 2.43 1.47 6.49
C LEU A 65 3.51 0.44 6.18
N MET A 66 3.39 -0.28 5.06
CA MET A 66 4.45 -1.19 4.60
C MET A 66 5.76 -0.41 4.41
N MET A 67 5.72 0.71 3.70
CA MET A 67 6.89 1.58 3.49
C MET A 67 7.42 2.22 4.77
N LEU A 68 6.56 2.52 5.76
CA LEU A 68 7.02 3.00 7.07
C LEU A 68 7.72 1.88 7.86
N ALA A 69 7.16 0.66 7.81
CA ALA A 69 7.64 -0.48 8.57
C ALA A 69 9.05 -0.92 8.15
N VAL A 70 9.44 -0.74 6.89
CA VAL A 70 10.72 -1.25 6.38
C VAL A 70 11.97 -0.68 7.07
N LEU A 71 11.90 0.56 7.58
CA LEU A 71 12.98 1.22 8.34
C LEU A 71 12.65 1.39 9.83
N THR A 72 11.53 0.83 10.28
CA THR A 72 11.09 0.88 11.67
C THR A 72 11.76 -0.24 12.45
N LYS A 73 12.33 0.05 13.63
CA LYS A 73 13.07 -0.96 14.39
C LYS A 73 12.12 -2.04 14.93
N GLY A 74 12.40 -3.30 14.62
CA GLY A 74 11.63 -4.45 15.12
C GLY A 74 10.50 -4.88 14.18
N LYS A 75 9.57 -5.69 14.71
CA LYS A 75 8.47 -6.26 13.92
C LYS A 75 7.24 -5.37 13.95
N THR A 76 6.72 -5.07 12.77
CA THR A 76 5.44 -4.40 12.58
C THR A 76 4.41 -5.41 12.07
N LYS A 77 3.22 -5.42 12.66
CA LYS A 77 2.09 -6.23 12.23
C LYS A 77 0.95 -5.32 11.79
N ILE A 78 0.52 -5.42 10.56
CA ILE A 78 -0.58 -4.65 9.97
C ILE A 78 -1.75 -5.59 9.77
N GLU A 79 -2.86 -5.35 10.45
CA GLU A 79 -4.11 -6.09 10.31
C GLU A 79 -5.15 -5.24 9.60
N ILE A 80 -6.11 -5.90 8.94
CA ILE A 80 -7.04 -5.28 8.00
C ILE A 80 -6.24 -4.66 6.84
N ALA A 81 -5.14 -5.33 6.47
CA ALA A 81 -4.34 -4.98 5.31
C ALA A 81 -5.12 -5.27 4.02
N ALA A 82 -4.97 -4.37 3.05
CA ALA A 82 -5.48 -4.59 1.70
C ALA A 82 -4.65 -5.70 1.01
N ALA A 83 -5.32 -6.52 0.21
CA ALA A 83 -4.74 -7.72 -0.42
C ALA A 83 -4.59 -7.60 -1.94
N GLU A 84 -4.86 -6.41 -2.48
CA GLU A 84 -4.89 -6.12 -3.90
C GLU A 84 -3.54 -6.38 -4.58
N PRO A 85 -3.53 -6.74 -5.88
CA PRO A 85 -2.31 -7.05 -6.62
C PRO A 85 -1.20 -6.01 -6.48
N GLN A 86 -1.52 -4.72 -6.43
CA GLN A 86 -0.55 -3.63 -6.30
C GLN A 86 0.13 -3.62 -4.93
N VAL A 87 -0.60 -3.95 -3.86
CA VAL A 87 -0.03 -4.13 -2.51
C VAL A 87 0.92 -5.33 -2.48
N GLN A 88 0.53 -6.41 -3.17
CA GLN A 88 1.39 -7.58 -3.29
C GLN A 88 2.66 -7.28 -4.11
N ASP A 89 2.55 -6.47 -5.16
CA ASP A 89 3.68 -6.06 -6.00
C ASP A 89 4.67 -5.21 -5.20
N LEU A 90 4.16 -4.27 -4.37
CA LEU A 90 4.99 -3.53 -3.42
C LEU A 90 5.68 -4.47 -2.42
N GLY A 91 4.96 -5.44 -1.86
CA GLY A 91 5.53 -6.45 -0.96
C GLY A 91 6.71 -7.19 -1.61
N LYS A 92 6.50 -7.72 -2.82
CA LYS A 92 7.55 -8.43 -3.59
C LYS A 92 8.73 -7.50 -3.93
N PHE A 93 8.48 -6.23 -4.22
CA PHE A 93 9.53 -5.25 -4.46
C PHE A 93 10.37 -5.03 -3.21
N LEU A 94 9.74 -4.83 -2.06
CA LEU A 94 10.42 -4.64 -0.78
C LEU A 94 11.20 -5.90 -0.36
N GLU A 95 10.67 -7.11 -0.60
CA GLU A 95 11.42 -8.36 -0.42
C GLU A 95 12.70 -8.39 -1.27
N LYS A 96 12.64 -7.96 -2.54
CA LYS A 96 13.84 -7.83 -3.38
C LYS A 96 14.83 -6.78 -2.87
N MET A 97 14.35 -5.74 -2.20
CA MET A 97 15.20 -4.76 -1.50
C MET A 97 15.79 -5.31 -0.18
N GLY A 98 15.51 -6.59 0.13
CA GLY A 98 16.09 -7.32 1.23
C GLY A 98 15.24 -7.34 2.50
N LEU A 99 13.95 -7.00 2.46
CA LEU A 99 13.06 -7.15 3.63
C LEU A 99 12.61 -8.59 3.82
N ALA A 100 12.32 -8.94 5.08
CA ALA A 100 11.53 -10.12 5.40
C ALA A 100 10.09 -9.67 5.64
N ILE A 101 9.18 -10.11 4.77
CA ILE A 101 7.77 -9.78 4.83
C ILE A 101 6.98 -11.09 4.81
N GLU A 102 6.03 -11.23 5.72
CA GLU A 102 5.13 -12.39 5.79
C GLU A 102 3.68 -11.92 5.58
N GLY A 103 2.85 -12.80 5.00
CA GLY A 103 1.42 -12.54 4.83
C GLY A 103 1.06 -11.59 3.70
N VAL A 104 1.97 -11.33 2.75
CA VAL A 104 1.67 -10.60 1.51
C VAL A 104 0.51 -11.28 0.76
N GLY A 105 -0.50 -10.49 0.38
CA GLY A 105 -1.73 -11.01 -0.25
C GLY A 105 -2.76 -11.55 0.75
N THR A 106 -2.56 -11.32 2.05
CA THR A 106 -3.54 -11.62 3.10
C THR A 106 -3.90 -10.34 3.87
N HIS A 107 -4.91 -10.41 4.73
CA HIS A 107 -5.32 -9.29 5.59
C HIS A 107 -4.44 -9.07 6.82
N THR A 108 -3.32 -9.78 6.93
CA THR A 108 -2.33 -9.62 8.00
C THR A 108 -0.93 -9.65 7.41
N ILE A 109 -0.24 -8.53 7.43
CA ILE A 109 1.13 -8.40 6.93
C ILE A 109 2.07 -8.18 8.10
N GLU A 110 3.14 -8.97 8.19
CA GLU A 110 4.20 -8.81 9.18
C GLU A 110 5.51 -8.41 8.50
N ILE A 111 6.15 -7.35 8.98
CA ILE A 111 7.39 -6.79 8.40
C ILE A 111 8.43 -6.65 9.50
N GLU A 112 9.61 -7.24 9.30
CA GLU A 112 10.77 -7.01 10.14
C GLU A 112 11.64 -5.91 9.53
N GLY A 113 11.60 -4.73 10.14
CA GLY A 113 12.32 -3.57 9.63
C GLY A 113 13.83 -3.68 9.80
N LYS A 114 14.57 -3.01 8.92
CA LYS A 114 16.03 -3.06 8.83
C LYS A 114 16.62 -1.66 8.84
N GLU A 115 17.90 -1.55 9.18
CA GLU A 115 18.59 -0.26 9.25
C GLU A 115 18.79 0.39 7.88
N LYS A 116 18.96 -0.43 6.82
CA LYS A 116 19.23 0.01 5.46
C LYS A 116 18.57 -0.92 4.45
N LEU A 117 18.21 -0.34 3.31
CA LEU A 117 17.69 -1.05 2.14
C LEU A 117 18.75 -1.12 1.04
N SER A 118 18.70 -2.17 0.23
CA SER A 118 19.44 -2.23 -1.03
C SER A 118 18.55 -1.81 -2.20
N GLY A 119 19.16 -1.28 -3.27
CA GLY A 119 18.46 -1.13 -4.55
C GLY A 119 18.10 -2.49 -5.14
N ALA A 120 17.06 -2.52 -5.98
CA ALA A 120 16.59 -3.74 -6.63
C ALA A 120 16.04 -3.45 -8.02
N ASP A 121 16.27 -4.37 -8.96
CA ASP A 121 15.59 -4.39 -10.25
C ASP A 121 14.24 -5.11 -10.12
N PHE A 122 13.18 -4.42 -10.52
CA PHE A 122 11.82 -4.92 -10.40
C PHE A 122 10.98 -4.51 -11.60
N SER A 123 10.17 -5.46 -12.09
CA SER A 123 9.22 -5.23 -13.17
C SER A 123 7.82 -5.20 -12.57
N ILE A 124 7.11 -4.10 -12.79
CA ILE A 124 5.76 -3.88 -12.28
C ILE A 124 4.81 -4.91 -12.90
N CYS A 125 3.87 -5.42 -12.11
CA CYS A 125 2.89 -6.38 -12.60
C CYS A 125 1.96 -5.76 -13.67
N PRO A 126 1.41 -6.57 -14.59
CA PRO A 126 0.42 -6.10 -15.56
C PRO A 126 -0.83 -5.51 -14.90
N ASP A 127 -1.46 -4.53 -15.53
CA ASP A 127 -2.66 -3.86 -15.01
C ASP A 127 -3.93 -4.75 -15.19
N PRO A 128 -4.53 -5.26 -14.10
CA PRO A 128 -5.72 -6.09 -14.20
C PRO A 128 -6.96 -5.32 -14.68
N LEU A 129 -7.04 -4.00 -14.45
CA LEU A 129 -8.15 -3.16 -14.91
C LEU A 129 -8.09 -2.92 -16.43
N GLU A 130 -6.88 -2.75 -16.97
CA GLU A 130 -6.67 -2.68 -18.43
C GLU A 130 -7.09 -4.00 -19.09
N VAL A 131 -6.64 -5.13 -18.53
CA VAL A 131 -7.00 -6.46 -19.03
C VAL A 131 -8.51 -6.67 -18.98
N GLY A 132 -9.17 -6.34 -17.86
CA GLY A 132 -10.62 -6.43 -17.72
C GLY A 132 -11.37 -5.57 -18.74
N THR A 133 -10.88 -4.36 -19.00
CA THR A 133 -11.47 -3.45 -20.01
C THR A 133 -11.47 -4.06 -21.40
N PHE A 134 -10.34 -4.63 -21.83
CA PHE A 134 -10.24 -5.28 -23.14
C PHE A 134 -11.06 -6.57 -23.24
N LEU A 135 -11.12 -7.36 -22.16
CA LEU A 135 -11.96 -8.56 -22.12
C LEU A 135 -13.44 -8.20 -22.31
N ILE A 136 -13.93 -7.15 -21.65
CA ILE A 136 -15.30 -6.65 -21.81
C ILE A 136 -15.51 -6.16 -23.24
N ALA A 137 -14.60 -5.35 -23.79
CA ALA A 137 -14.72 -4.81 -25.14
C ALA A 137 -14.79 -5.89 -26.23
N ILE A 138 -13.94 -6.92 -26.15
CA ILE A 138 -13.96 -8.07 -27.06
C ILE A 138 -15.29 -8.83 -26.92
N SER A 139 -15.74 -9.05 -25.67
CA SER A 139 -16.96 -9.81 -25.39
C SER A 139 -18.22 -9.12 -25.95
N ILE A 140 -18.39 -7.82 -25.72
CA ILE A 140 -19.59 -7.09 -26.16
C ILE A 140 -19.67 -6.89 -27.68
N THR A 141 -18.52 -6.92 -28.36
CA THR A 141 -18.45 -6.77 -29.82
C THR A 141 -18.59 -8.11 -30.55
N GLY A 142 -18.59 -9.24 -29.83
CA GLY A 142 -18.54 -10.58 -30.42
C GLY A 142 -17.24 -10.86 -31.19
N GLY A 143 -16.19 -10.10 -30.89
CA GLY A 143 -14.89 -10.24 -31.54
C GLY A 143 -14.06 -11.38 -30.95
N GLU A 144 -12.91 -11.63 -31.57
CA GLU A 144 -11.89 -12.54 -31.06
C GLU A 144 -10.57 -11.79 -30.90
N GLY A 145 -9.89 -11.99 -29.77
CA GLY A 145 -8.63 -11.33 -29.49
C GLY A 145 -7.83 -12.05 -28.41
N LYS A 146 -6.52 -11.84 -28.41
CA LYS A 146 -5.59 -12.39 -27.41
C LYS A 146 -4.87 -11.26 -26.69
N ILE A 147 -5.12 -11.15 -25.39
CA ILE A 147 -4.38 -10.26 -24.50
C ILE A 147 -3.11 -10.99 -24.05
N LYS A 148 -1.96 -10.32 -24.13
CA LYS A 148 -0.65 -10.85 -23.74
C LYS A 148 -0.19 -10.20 -22.43
N ASN A 149 0.79 -10.82 -21.77
CA ASN A 149 1.40 -10.32 -20.54
C ASN A 149 0.35 -10.03 -19.46
N ILE A 150 -0.41 -11.07 -19.09
CA ILE A 150 -1.41 -10.98 -18.02
C ILE A 150 -1.00 -11.88 -16.87
N ASN A 151 -1.45 -11.54 -15.66
CA ASN A 151 -1.55 -12.48 -14.57
C ASN A 151 -3.03 -12.85 -14.35
N PRO A 152 -3.48 -14.05 -14.75
CA PRO A 152 -4.88 -14.46 -14.59
C PRO A 152 -5.37 -14.44 -13.13
N ASP A 153 -4.47 -14.70 -12.17
CA ASP A 153 -4.83 -14.76 -10.74
C ASP A 153 -5.29 -13.38 -10.24
N HIS A 154 -4.76 -12.29 -10.80
CA HIS A 154 -5.16 -10.92 -10.47
C HIS A 154 -6.58 -10.56 -10.95
N LEU A 155 -7.22 -11.41 -11.76
CA LEU A 155 -8.59 -11.24 -12.25
C LEU A 155 -9.61 -12.05 -11.43
N THR A 156 -9.16 -12.78 -10.41
CA THR A 156 -10.00 -13.58 -9.52
C THR A 156 -10.34 -12.82 -8.23
N MET A 157 -11.35 -13.28 -7.48
CA MET A 157 -11.66 -12.67 -6.19
C MET A 157 -10.61 -13.07 -5.14
N PHE A 158 -10.16 -12.07 -4.37
CA PHE A 158 -9.25 -12.20 -3.24
C PHE A 158 -10.02 -12.40 -1.92
#